data_AF-A0A1I4Z9V3-F1
#
_entry.id   AF-A0A1I4Z9V3-F1
#
_cell.length_a   1.000
_cell.length_b   1.000
_cell.length_c   1.000
_cell.angle_alpha   90.00
_cell.angle_beta   90.00
_cell.angle_gamma   90.00
#
_symmetry.space_group_name_H-M   'P 1'
#
loop_
_entity.id
_entity.type
_entity.pdbx_description
1 polymer ?
#
loop_
_entity_poly.entity_id
_entity_poly.type
_entity_poly.pdbx_seq_one_letter_code
_entity_poly.pdbx_strand_id
1 'polypeptide(L)'
;IAGTEVAVAFEHGDPDRPYIAHALHDSKHPDHVSLRNYKRNVLRTPANNKLRMEDERGQEHVKLSTEHSGKSQLNLGHLVDAQKKKRGEGFELRTDGWGAIRAGKGVFISADVQPKAQGQVLDMSAAVGRLQRAGEQLQSLSTDAQTANAEPADVHAQLTLLREQLDELKASVLLLSAPQGIALTSGGHLQLAAQENLMLNAGGAADLSVVKRLFIGVGQGLSLFVRKLGIKLIANQGPVTVQAQNDTLELMARHGLAITSTEDDIHITAKKKITLNAGGSYITLDANKIESGTQGDYLIKSAHFEYSQKKTLQTPPLPTLPPLTDYTSKHTCPMTFSG
;
A
#
# COMPACT_ATOMS: atom_id res chain seq x y z
N ILE A 1 -26.93 12.15 46.32
CA ILE A 1 -25.81 12.41 47.25
C ILE A 1 -26.46 12.91 48.53
N ALA A 2 -26.17 12.31 49.68
CA ALA A 2 -26.74 12.80 50.95
C ALA A 2 -26.20 14.21 51.24
N GLY A 3 -27.08 15.16 51.56
CA GLY A 3 -26.71 16.54 51.86
C GLY A 3 -26.61 17.51 50.67
N THR A 4 -27.08 17.13 49.47
CA THR A 4 -27.18 18.09 48.35
C THR A 4 -28.35 19.05 48.57
N GLU A 5 -28.04 20.34 48.67
CA GLU A 5 -29.04 21.40 48.67
C GLU A 5 -29.55 21.63 47.24
N VAL A 6 -30.86 21.82 47.10
CA VAL A 6 -31.52 22.04 45.81
C VAL A 6 -32.51 23.19 45.92
N ALA A 7 -32.65 23.95 44.84
CA ALA A 7 -33.75 24.87 44.67
C ALA A 7 -34.98 24.08 44.21
N VAL A 8 -36.07 24.17 44.95
CA VAL A 8 -37.37 23.61 44.58
C VAL A 8 -38.20 24.72 43.94
N ALA A 9 -38.70 24.46 42.74
CA ALA A 9 -39.68 25.31 42.07
C ALA A 9 -41.02 24.58 42.00
N PHE A 10 -42.07 25.32 41.64
CA PHE A 10 -43.45 24.85 41.67
C PHE A 10 -44.10 25.08 40.30
N GLU A 11 -44.73 24.06 39.73
CA GLU A 11 -45.41 24.20 38.44
C GLU A 11 -46.46 25.33 38.50
N HIS A 12 -46.32 26.36 37.67
CA HIS A 12 -47.20 27.54 37.68
C HIS A 12 -47.34 28.22 39.06
N GLY A 13 -46.38 28.04 39.97
CA GLY A 13 -46.46 28.53 41.34
C GLY A 13 -47.37 27.73 42.27
N ASP A 14 -47.84 26.55 41.84
CA ASP A 14 -48.68 25.64 42.63
C ASP A 14 -47.86 24.92 43.71
N PRO A 15 -48.01 25.26 45.01
CA PRO A 15 -47.24 24.68 46.10
C PRO A 15 -47.39 23.15 46.22
N ASP A 16 -48.46 22.57 45.66
CA ASP A 16 -48.72 21.13 45.71
C ASP A 16 -48.00 20.37 44.57
N ARG A 17 -47.30 21.07 43.67
CA ARG A 17 -46.60 20.49 42.51
C ARG A 17 -45.13 20.91 42.46
N PRO A 18 -44.31 20.51 43.46
CA PRO A 18 -42.89 20.83 43.48
C PRO A 18 -42.09 20.01 42.45
N TYR A 19 -41.05 20.62 41.89
CA TYR A 19 -39.99 19.98 41.13
C TYR A 19 -38.62 20.57 41.47
N ILE A 20 -37.56 19.79 41.30
CA ILE A 20 -36.18 20.26 41.53
C ILE A 20 -35.77 21.13 40.34
N ALA A 21 -35.51 22.42 40.59
CA ALA A 21 -35.12 23.38 39.57
C ALA A 21 -33.61 23.32 39.26
N HIS A 22 -32.78 23.29 40.30
CA HIS A 22 -31.33 23.08 40.19
C HIS A 22 -30.71 22.70 41.54
N ALA A 23 -29.51 22.13 41.52
CA ALA A 23 -28.71 21.98 42.74
C ALA A 23 -28.09 23.33 43.14
N LEU A 24 -27.90 23.54 44.44
CA LEU A 24 -27.21 24.71 44.98
C LEU A 24 -25.74 24.40 45.22
N HIS A 25 -24.90 25.41 45.03
CA HIS A 25 -23.47 25.35 45.31
C HIS A 25 -23.21 25.96 46.68
N ASP A 26 -22.41 25.27 47.49
CA ASP A 26 -22.00 25.72 48.83
C ASP A 26 -20.46 25.89 48.88
N SER A 27 -19.92 26.25 50.05
CA SER A 27 -18.48 26.44 50.24
C SER A 27 -17.64 25.15 50.10
N LYS A 28 -18.25 23.98 50.28
CA LYS A 28 -17.66 22.65 50.11
C LYS A 28 -17.86 22.10 48.68
N HIS A 29 -18.88 22.57 47.96
CA HIS A 29 -19.25 22.17 46.61
C HIS A 29 -19.43 23.39 45.68
N PRO A 30 -18.37 24.19 45.48
CA PRO A 30 -18.46 25.44 44.73
C PRO A 30 -18.77 25.19 43.25
N ASP A 31 -19.42 26.16 42.62
CA ASP A 31 -19.62 26.15 41.17
C ASP A 31 -18.26 26.12 40.46
N HIS A 32 -18.16 25.30 39.42
CA HIS A 32 -16.99 25.27 38.55
C HIS A 32 -16.94 26.45 37.60
N VAL A 33 -18.07 27.12 37.38
CA VAL A 33 -18.21 28.39 36.68
C VAL A 33 -18.31 29.49 37.71
N SER A 34 -17.34 30.39 37.70
CA SER A 34 -17.28 31.56 38.58
C SER A 34 -17.12 32.82 37.74
N LEU A 35 -17.21 33.99 38.37
CA LEU A 35 -16.89 35.27 37.73
C LEU A 35 -15.49 35.29 37.08
N ARG A 36 -14.53 34.48 37.58
CA ARG A 36 -13.18 34.38 37.02
C ARG A 36 -13.11 33.54 35.73
N ASN A 37 -14.18 32.85 35.36
CA ASN A 37 -14.29 32.02 34.16
C ASN A 37 -15.71 32.03 33.60
N TYR A 38 -16.32 33.22 33.58
CA TYR A 38 -17.71 33.45 33.20
C TYR A 38 -18.05 33.09 31.73
N LYS A 39 -17.03 32.88 30.89
CA LYS A 39 -17.19 32.44 29.49
C LYS A 39 -17.27 30.92 29.34
N ARG A 40 -17.23 30.17 30.44
CA ARG A 40 -17.21 28.72 30.45
C ARG A 40 -18.55 28.17 30.93
N ASN A 41 -19.14 27.29 30.14
CA ASN A 41 -20.34 26.54 30.45
C ASN A 41 -19.97 25.06 30.68
N VAL A 42 -20.41 24.44 31.78
CA VAL A 42 -20.04 23.06 32.14
C VAL A 42 -21.24 22.28 32.69
N LEU A 43 -21.56 21.16 32.05
CA LEU A 43 -22.36 20.09 32.64
C LEU A 43 -21.42 19.00 33.14
N ARG A 44 -21.38 18.77 34.46
CA ARG A 44 -20.45 17.83 35.09
C ARG A 44 -21.15 16.91 36.09
N THR A 45 -20.90 15.62 35.97
CA THR A 45 -21.36 14.60 36.94
C THR A 45 -20.31 14.35 38.04
N PRO A 46 -20.67 13.72 39.17
CA PRO A 46 -19.72 13.38 40.24
C PRO A 46 -18.55 12.49 39.78
N ALA A 47 -18.80 11.57 38.85
CA ALA A 47 -17.77 10.74 38.21
C ALA A 47 -16.90 11.51 37.19
N ASN A 48 -17.05 12.84 37.13
CA ASN A 48 -16.33 13.74 36.25
C ASN A 48 -16.59 13.51 34.75
N ASN A 49 -17.72 12.88 34.38
CA ASN A 49 -18.25 13.00 33.02
C ASN A 49 -18.61 14.47 32.79
N LYS A 50 -18.12 15.04 31.69
CA LYS A 50 -18.21 16.47 31.41
C LYS A 50 -18.62 16.74 29.97
N LEU A 51 -19.56 17.66 29.80
CA LEU A 51 -19.72 18.46 28.59
C LEU A 51 -19.34 19.90 28.95
N ARG A 52 -18.32 20.45 28.30
CA ARG A 52 -17.82 21.82 28.53
C ARG A 52 -17.84 22.59 27.23
N MET A 53 -18.33 23.84 27.28
CA MET A 53 -18.25 24.82 26.19
C MET A 53 -17.50 26.05 26.73
N GLU A 54 -16.54 26.56 25.97
CA GLU A 54 -15.80 27.79 26.26
C GLU A 54 -16.10 28.80 25.17
N ASP A 55 -16.54 30.00 25.56
CA ASP A 55 -16.98 31.09 24.68
C ASP A 55 -16.00 32.28 24.67
N GLU A 56 -14.79 32.09 25.22
CA GLU A 56 -13.68 33.04 25.05
C GLU A 56 -13.42 33.27 23.56
N ARG A 57 -13.54 34.52 23.12
CA ARG A 57 -13.55 34.87 21.69
C ARG A 57 -12.20 34.55 21.05
N GLY A 58 -12.21 33.79 19.96
CA GLY A 58 -11.00 33.30 19.30
C GLY A 58 -10.32 32.12 20.01
N GLN A 59 -10.89 31.62 21.11
CA GLN A 59 -10.43 30.45 21.86
C GLN A 59 -11.61 29.50 22.18
N GLU A 60 -12.64 29.54 21.35
CA GLU A 60 -13.85 28.76 21.54
C GLU A 60 -13.54 27.27 21.45
N HIS A 61 -14.12 26.49 22.35
CA HIS A 61 -13.98 25.03 22.28
C HIS A 61 -15.12 24.28 22.96
N VAL A 62 -15.35 23.06 22.48
CA VAL A 62 -16.27 22.10 23.09
C VAL A 62 -15.50 20.86 23.52
N LYS A 63 -15.79 20.34 24.71
CA LYS A 63 -15.19 19.14 25.27
C LYS A 63 -16.25 18.21 25.83
N LEU A 64 -16.31 17.00 25.32
CA LEU A 64 -17.04 15.88 25.90
C LEU A 64 -16.03 14.87 26.45
N SER A 65 -16.08 14.55 27.75
CA SER A 65 -15.11 13.64 28.37
C SER A 65 -15.69 12.73 29.44
N THR A 66 -15.14 11.52 29.56
CA THR A 66 -15.28 10.61 30.70
C THR A 66 -13.89 10.19 31.20
N GLU A 67 -13.74 9.80 32.48
CA GLU A 67 -12.45 9.35 33.04
C GLU A 67 -12.13 7.87 32.74
N HIS A 68 -13.13 7.05 32.38
CA HIS A 68 -13.07 5.58 32.42
C HIS A 68 -11.84 4.93 31.76
N SER A 69 -11.44 5.34 30.55
CA SER A 69 -10.33 4.72 29.81
C SER A 69 -9.20 5.73 29.58
N GLY A 70 -8.60 6.19 30.68
CA GLY A 70 -7.48 7.12 30.66
C GLY A 70 -7.84 8.53 30.19
N LYS A 71 -9.12 8.91 30.31
CA LYS A 71 -9.78 10.07 29.69
C LYS A 71 -10.15 9.86 28.23
N SER A 72 -11.31 9.26 27.97
CA SER A 72 -11.89 9.19 26.62
C SER A 72 -12.59 10.52 26.32
N GLN A 73 -12.21 11.19 25.23
CA GLN A 73 -12.65 12.57 24.95
C GLN A 73 -12.88 12.83 23.46
N LEU A 74 -13.88 13.66 23.18
CA LEU A 74 -14.02 14.43 21.95
C LEU A 74 -13.77 15.91 22.30
N ASN A 75 -12.75 16.52 21.71
CA ASN A 75 -12.43 17.93 21.87
C ASN A 75 -12.52 18.63 20.50
N LEU A 76 -13.18 19.79 20.41
CA LEU A 76 -13.40 20.57 19.18
C LEU A 76 -12.97 22.04 19.40
N GLY A 77 -12.34 22.69 18.42
CA GLY A 77 -11.97 24.10 18.45
C GLY A 77 -10.56 24.36 18.99
N HIS A 78 -10.44 25.23 19.99
CA HIS A 78 -9.18 25.57 20.67
C HIS A 78 -8.91 24.63 21.86
N LEU A 79 -8.15 23.56 21.64
CA LEU A 79 -7.93 22.52 22.64
C LEU A 79 -6.94 22.99 23.70
N VAL A 80 -7.30 22.87 24.98
CA VAL A 80 -6.45 23.24 26.12
C VAL A 80 -6.16 22.08 27.07
N ASP A 81 -5.01 22.13 27.72
CA ASP A 81 -4.64 21.24 28.82
C ASP A 81 -5.35 21.60 30.15
N ALA A 82 -4.96 20.94 31.25
CA ALA A 82 -5.53 21.20 32.57
C ALA A 82 -5.21 22.61 33.11
N GLN A 83 -4.09 23.19 32.67
CA GLN A 83 -3.61 24.52 33.01
C GLN A 83 -4.18 25.60 32.08
N LYS A 84 -5.11 25.24 31.18
CA LYS A 84 -5.69 26.12 30.15
C LYS A 84 -4.69 26.57 29.09
N LYS A 85 -3.53 25.94 28.97
CA LYS A 85 -2.59 26.22 27.88
C LYS A 85 -3.04 25.50 26.62
N LYS A 86 -2.92 26.17 25.47
CA LYS A 86 -3.22 25.59 24.16
C LYS A 86 -2.36 24.35 23.94
N ARG A 87 -3.00 23.24 23.57
CA ARG A 87 -2.36 21.96 23.20
C ARG A 87 -2.67 21.50 21.78
N GLY A 88 -3.61 22.16 21.10
CA GLY A 88 -3.98 21.83 19.71
C GLY A 88 -5.14 22.68 19.20
N GLU A 89 -5.43 22.54 17.92
CA GLU A 89 -6.57 23.16 17.22
C GLU A 89 -7.23 22.14 16.29
N GLY A 90 -8.53 22.30 16.04
CA GLY A 90 -9.31 21.42 15.18
C GLY A 90 -10.16 20.45 16.00
N PHE A 91 -10.03 19.14 15.76
CA PHE A 91 -10.71 18.13 16.57
C PHE A 91 -9.73 17.06 17.04
N GLU A 92 -10.02 16.49 18.21
CA GLU A 92 -9.32 15.32 18.74
C GLU A 92 -10.34 14.33 19.28
N LEU A 93 -10.30 13.10 18.76
CA LEU A 93 -10.93 11.95 19.37
C LEU A 93 -9.83 11.09 20.01
N ARG A 94 -9.82 10.99 21.34
CA ARG A 94 -8.77 10.28 22.09
C ARG A 94 -9.32 9.34 23.16
N THR A 95 -8.58 8.27 23.44
CA THR A 95 -8.83 7.32 24.53
C THR A 95 -7.55 6.51 24.75
N ASP A 96 -7.31 6.04 25.98
CA ASP A 96 -6.21 5.09 26.26
C ASP A 96 -6.68 3.64 26.07
N GLY A 97 -8.00 3.44 25.91
CA GLY A 97 -8.59 2.16 25.51
C GLY A 97 -8.63 1.97 23.99
N TRP A 98 -9.51 1.09 23.53
CA TRP A 98 -9.73 0.89 22.09
C TRP A 98 -10.50 2.05 21.44
N GLY A 99 -10.13 2.37 20.20
CA GLY A 99 -10.90 3.24 19.32
C GLY A 99 -11.46 2.43 18.14
N ALA A 100 -12.71 2.69 17.76
CA ALA A 100 -13.32 2.10 16.57
C ALA A 100 -14.13 3.16 15.82
N ILE A 101 -13.90 3.26 14.51
CA ILE A 101 -14.72 4.05 13.59
C ILE A 101 -15.38 3.04 12.65
N ARG A 102 -16.71 2.96 12.68
CA ARG A 102 -17.49 2.00 11.88
C ARG A 102 -18.61 2.73 11.16
N ALA A 103 -18.58 2.68 9.84
CA ALA A 103 -19.64 3.20 8.97
C ALA A 103 -19.98 2.15 7.90
N GLY A 104 -21.19 1.60 7.97
CA GLY A 104 -21.61 0.49 7.09
C GLY A 104 -21.70 0.87 5.61
N LYS A 105 -21.83 2.16 5.30
CA LYS A 105 -21.84 2.70 3.93
C LYS A 105 -20.44 3.15 3.45
N GLY A 106 -19.39 2.90 4.22
CA GLY A 106 -18.03 3.33 3.90
C GLY A 106 -17.55 4.52 4.73
N VAL A 107 -16.25 4.81 4.64
CA VAL A 107 -15.56 5.86 5.39
C VAL A 107 -14.73 6.71 4.42
N PHE A 108 -14.87 8.03 4.51
CA PHE A 108 -14.01 8.98 3.80
C PHE A 108 -13.18 9.77 4.82
N ILE A 109 -11.86 9.69 4.71
CA ILE A 109 -10.92 10.47 5.53
C ILE A 109 -10.12 11.37 4.58
N SER A 110 -10.26 12.68 4.76
CA SER A 110 -9.66 13.67 3.86
C SER A 110 -8.94 14.78 4.60
N ALA A 111 -7.80 15.20 4.04
CA ALA A 111 -7.14 16.46 4.37
C ALA A 111 -7.39 17.56 3.32
N ASP A 112 -8.33 17.35 2.40
CA ASP A 112 -8.83 18.38 1.48
C ASP A 112 -9.71 19.38 2.27
N VAL A 113 -9.47 20.67 2.07
CA VAL A 113 -10.15 21.73 2.85
C VAL A 113 -11.57 21.95 2.33
N GLN A 114 -12.55 21.92 3.23
CA GLN A 114 -13.92 22.36 2.97
C GLN A 114 -14.29 23.54 3.90
N PRO A 115 -14.07 24.80 3.45
CA PRO A 115 -14.24 25.97 4.31
C PRO A 115 -15.66 26.08 4.85
N LYS A 116 -15.78 26.27 6.17
CA LYS A 116 -17.07 26.48 6.85
C LYS A 116 -18.12 25.39 6.56
N ALA A 117 -17.68 24.16 6.25
CA ALA A 117 -18.55 23.06 5.83
C ALA A 117 -19.47 23.43 4.65
N GLN A 118 -19.03 24.33 3.76
CA GLN A 118 -19.75 24.67 2.54
C GLN A 118 -19.51 23.57 1.49
N GLY A 119 -20.49 22.68 1.34
CA GLY A 119 -20.44 21.56 0.41
C GLY A 119 -21.14 20.33 0.99
N GLN A 120 -21.08 19.21 0.28
CA GLN A 120 -21.59 17.94 0.78
C GLN A 120 -20.57 17.31 1.75
N VAL A 121 -21.06 16.55 2.73
CA VAL A 121 -20.22 15.82 3.70
C VAL A 121 -19.23 14.88 2.99
N LEU A 122 -19.63 14.35 1.82
CA LEU A 122 -18.84 13.44 0.99
C LEU A 122 -18.30 14.12 -0.28
N ASP A 123 -18.08 15.44 -0.28
CA ASP A 123 -17.39 16.08 -1.41
C ASP A 123 -15.96 15.54 -1.53
N MET A 124 -15.77 14.66 -2.51
CA MET A 124 -14.55 13.93 -2.79
C MET A 124 -14.03 14.18 -4.20
N SER A 125 -14.49 15.25 -4.85
CA SER A 125 -14.14 15.64 -6.22
C SER A 125 -12.61 15.65 -6.45
N ALA A 126 -11.85 16.21 -5.50
CA ALA A 126 -10.40 16.23 -5.54
C ALA A 126 -9.76 14.84 -5.46
N ALA A 127 -10.30 13.93 -4.63
CA ALA A 127 -9.81 12.57 -4.46
C ALA A 127 -10.10 11.71 -5.70
N VAL A 128 -11.36 11.73 -6.16
CA VAL A 128 -11.81 11.03 -7.37
C VAL A 128 -11.02 11.52 -8.59
N GLY A 129 -10.81 12.83 -8.75
CA GLY A 129 -10.02 13.38 -9.85
C GLY A 129 -8.53 12.99 -9.83
N ARG A 130 -7.95 12.64 -8.67
CA ARG A 130 -6.59 12.05 -8.60
C ARG A 130 -6.59 10.60 -9.07
N LEU A 131 -7.58 9.81 -8.64
CA LEU A 131 -7.71 8.41 -9.02
C LEU A 131 -8.02 8.24 -10.52
N GLN A 132 -8.85 9.13 -11.09
CA GLN A 132 -9.14 9.16 -12.52
C GLN A 132 -7.86 9.39 -13.35
N ARG A 133 -7.08 10.43 -13.01
CA ARG A 133 -5.80 10.72 -13.68
C ARG A 133 -4.81 9.57 -13.56
N ALA A 134 -4.72 8.93 -12.39
CA ALA A 134 -3.88 7.75 -12.20
C ALA A 134 -4.32 6.58 -13.10
N GLY A 135 -5.64 6.37 -13.25
CA GLY A 135 -6.21 5.37 -14.15
C GLY A 135 -5.89 5.66 -15.63
N GLU A 136 -6.01 6.91 -16.08
CA GLU A 136 -5.66 7.31 -17.46
C GLU A 136 -4.18 7.09 -17.77
N GLN A 137 -3.30 7.44 -16.83
CA GLN A 137 -1.86 7.21 -16.95
C GLN A 137 -1.53 5.72 -17.04
N LEU A 138 -2.15 4.90 -16.19
CA LEU A 138 -1.97 3.44 -16.21
C LEU A 138 -2.53 2.83 -17.50
N GLN A 139 -3.66 3.32 -18.01
CA GLN A 139 -4.25 2.86 -19.28
C GLN A 139 -3.27 3.04 -20.44
N SER A 140 -2.65 4.21 -20.55
CA SER A 140 -1.62 4.45 -21.59
C SER A 140 -0.43 3.51 -21.43
N LEU A 141 0.03 3.26 -20.20
CA LEU A 141 1.16 2.37 -19.96
C LEU A 141 0.81 0.91 -20.29
N SER A 142 -0.40 0.48 -19.96
CA SER A 142 -0.91 -0.86 -20.22
C SER A 142 -1.06 -1.13 -21.73
N THR A 143 -1.58 -0.17 -22.48
CA THR A 143 -1.68 -0.27 -23.96
C THR A 143 -0.29 -0.37 -24.63
N ASP A 144 0.69 0.37 -24.13
CA ASP A 144 2.06 0.27 -24.66
C ASP A 144 2.71 -1.07 -24.31
N ALA A 145 2.45 -1.60 -23.10
CA ALA A 145 2.90 -2.93 -22.69
C ALA A 145 2.33 -4.00 -23.64
N GLN A 146 1.03 -3.93 -23.92
CA GLN A 146 0.36 -4.85 -24.85
C GLN A 146 0.93 -4.74 -26.27
N THR A 147 1.23 -3.53 -26.75
CA THR A 147 1.87 -3.31 -28.06
C THR A 147 3.28 -3.91 -28.13
N ALA A 148 3.95 -4.04 -26.99
CA ALA A 148 5.25 -4.68 -26.85
C ALA A 148 5.17 -6.19 -26.54
N ASN A 149 3.98 -6.80 -26.63
CA ASN A 149 3.70 -8.20 -26.27
C ASN A 149 4.01 -8.54 -24.80
N ALA A 150 3.95 -7.56 -23.90
CA ALA A 150 3.98 -7.78 -22.46
C ALA A 150 2.56 -7.91 -21.91
N GLU A 151 2.39 -8.66 -20.81
CA GLU A 151 1.09 -8.78 -20.15
C GLU A 151 0.64 -7.41 -19.60
N PRO A 152 -0.57 -6.93 -19.96
CA PRO A 152 -1.08 -5.63 -19.53
C PRO A 152 -1.51 -5.64 -18.06
N ALA A 153 -1.53 -4.44 -17.45
CA ALA A 153 -2.15 -4.26 -16.14
C ALA A 153 -3.68 -4.30 -16.25
N ASP A 154 -4.37 -4.81 -15.21
CA ASP A 154 -5.82 -4.80 -15.11
C ASP A 154 -6.35 -3.40 -14.73
N VAL A 155 -6.34 -2.50 -15.71
CA VAL A 155 -6.84 -1.12 -15.56
C VAL A 155 -8.36 -1.11 -15.42
N HIS A 156 -9.05 -2.11 -15.96
CA HIS A 156 -10.50 -2.20 -15.89
C HIS A 156 -10.96 -2.37 -14.43
N ALA A 157 -10.35 -3.29 -13.68
CA ALA A 157 -10.65 -3.45 -12.26
C ALA A 157 -10.45 -2.15 -11.46
N GLN A 158 -9.42 -1.37 -11.77
CA GLN A 158 -9.17 -0.08 -11.10
C GLN A 158 -10.29 0.93 -11.38
N LEU A 159 -10.70 1.06 -12.63
CA LEU A 159 -11.75 2.00 -13.04
C LEU A 159 -13.13 1.59 -12.51
N THR A 160 -13.40 0.28 -12.43
CA THR A 160 -14.62 -0.28 -11.83
C THR A 160 -14.68 0.03 -10.34
N LEU A 161 -13.60 -0.25 -9.58
CA LEU A 161 -13.49 0.14 -8.16
C LEU A 161 -13.77 1.63 -7.96
N LEU A 162 -13.19 2.49 -8.81
CA LEU A 162 -13.37 3.92 -8.71
C LEU A 162 -14.82 4.36 -8.93
N ARG A 163 -15.44 3.94 -10.04
CA ARG A 163 -16.75 4.44 -10.48
C ARG A 163 -17.93 3.83 -9.72
N GLU A 164 -17.82 2.54 -9.39
CA GLU A 164 -18.92 1.77 -8.83
C GLU A 164 -18.89 1.68 -7.31
N GLN A 165 -17.72 1.87 -6.69
CA GLN A 165 -17.56 1.67 -5.25
C GLN A 165 -17.06 2.91 -4.51
N LEU A 166 -15.96 3.55 -4.97
CA LEU A 166 -15.34 4.68 -4.28
C LEU A 166 -16.12 5.99 -4.44
N ASP A 167 -16.58 6.29 -5.65
CA ASP A 167 -17.36 7.50 -5.94
C ASP A 167 -18.62 7.55 -5.07
N GLU A 168 -18.78 8.63 -4.32
CA GLU A 168 -19.84 8.83 -3.32
C GLU A 168 -19.96 7.72 -2.25
N LEU A 169 -18.94 6.85 -2.10
CA LEU A 169 -19.01 5.64 -1.27
C LEU A 169 -20.26 4.78 -1.59
N LYS A 170 -20.49 4.51 -2.88
CA LYS A 170 -21.58 3.62 -3.35
C LYS A 170 -21.50 2.21 -2.77
N ALA A 171 -20.33 1.80 -2.27
CA ALA A 171 -20.12 0.55 -1.53
C ALA A 171 -19.43 0.79 -0.17
N SER A 172 -19.33 -0.27 0.65
CA SER A 172 -18.67 -0.25 1.96
C SER A 172 -17.14 -0.19 1.83
N VAL A 173 -16.60 0.95 1.42
CA VAL A 173 -15.18 1.18 1.15
C VAL A 173 -14.56 2.25 2.05
N LEU A 174 -13.23 2.24 2.16
CA LEU A 174 -12.45 3.29 2.84
C LEU A 174 -11.67 4.08 1.78
N LEU A 175 -11.88 5.40 1.73
CA LEU A 175 -11.11 6.31 0.89
C LEU A 175 -10.28 7.25 1.78
N LEU A 176 -8.96 7.24 1.57
CA LEU A 176 -8.01 8.15 2.21
C LEU A 176 -7.49 9.15 1.16
N SER A 177 -7.65 10.45 1.40
CA SER A 177 -7.16 11.51 0.52
C SER A 177 -6.38 12.56 1.28
N ALA A 178 -5.25 13.00 0.72
CA ALA A 178 -4.53 14.15 1.25
C ALA A 178 -3.84 14.91 0.11
N PRO A 179 -3.94 16.26 0.08
CA PRO A 179 -3.39 17.02 -1.02
C PRO A 179 -1.86 17.05 -1.07
N GLN A 180 -1.22 16.96 0.09
CA GLN A 180 0.23 17.14 0.28
C GLN A 180 0.94 15.83 0.67
N GLY A 181 0.27 14.68 0.54
CA GLY A 181 0.87 13.36 0.78
C GLY A 181 0.26 12.58 1.95
N ILE A 182 0.52 11.28 1.96
CA ILE A 182 0.10 10.32 2.99
C ILE A 182 1.34 9.51 3.39
N ALA A 183 1.59 9.37 4.68
CA ALA A 183 2.66 8.51 5.20
C ALA A 183 2.05 7.38 6.04
N LEU A 184 2.46 6.13 5.76
CA LEU A 184 2.12 4.95 6.54
C LEU A 184 3.40 4.43 7.18
N THR A 185 3.44 4.37 8.51
CA THR A 185 4.62 3.95 9.27
C THR A 185 4.24 2.95 10.35
N SER A 186 5.15 2.04 10.69
CA SER A 186 4.96 1.03 11.75
C SER A 186 6.29 0.80 12.46
N GLY A 187 6.26 0.65 13.78
CA GLY A 187 7.43 0.21 14.57
C GLY A 187 7.71 -1.30 14.43
N GLY A 188 6.79 -2.06 13.84
CA GLY A 188 6.92 -3.49 13.57
C GLY A 188 6.67 -3.80 12.09
N HIS A 189 5.64 -4.60 11.81
CA HIS A 189 5.28 -4.96 10.43
C HIS A 189 4.28 -3.96 9.82
N LEU A 190 4.35 -3.79 8.51
CA LEU A 190 3.30 -3.19 7.69
C LEU A 190 2.86 -4.25 6.68
N GLN A 191 1.59 -4.62 6.70
CA GLN A 191 1.02 -5.64 5.81
C GLN A 191 -0.09 -5.01 4.96
N LEU A 192 0.01 -5.19 3.65
CA LEU A 192 -1.02 -4.83 2.68
C LEU A 192 -1.50 -6.14 2.03
N ALA A 193 -2.78 -6.44 2.17
CA ALA A 193 -3.38 -7.65 1.62
C ALA A 193 -4.72 -7.32 0.98
N ALA A 194 -4.93 -7.84 -0.23
CA ALA A 194 -6.19 -7.75 -0.97
C ALA A 194 -6.52 -9.16 -1.50
N GLN A 195 -7.81 -9.52 -1.48
CA GLN A 195 -8.26 -10.81 -2.01
C GLN A 195 -8.26 -10.84 -3.53
N GLU A 196 -8.52 -9.70 -4.16
CA GLU A 196 -8.50 -9.53 -5.60
C GLU A 196 -7.19 -8.86 -6.00
N ASN A 197 -7.19 -7.54 -6.15
CA ASN A 197 -6.06 -6.81 -6.73
C ASN A 197 -5.38 -5.85 -5.74
N LEU A 198 -4.05 -5.82 -5.77
CA LEU A 198 -3.24 -4.76 -5.14
C LEU A 198 -2.63 -3.88 -6.24
N MET A 199 -2.98 -2.60 -6.25
CA MET A 199 -2.55 -1.64 -7.26
C MET A 199 -1.69 -0.54 -6.62
N LEU A 200 -0.51 -0.28 -7.19
CA LEU A 200 0.41 0.77 -6.75
C LEU A 200 0.74 1.67 -7.94
N ASN A 201 0.19 2.88 -7.94
CA ASN A 201 0.32 3.83 -9.04
C ASN A 201 1.08 5.09 -8.59
N ALA A 202 2.05 5.53 -9.39
CA ALA A 202 2.79 6.76 -9.16
C ALA A 202 2.92 7.53 -10.48
N GLY A 203 2.55 8.82 -10.47
CA GLY A 203 2.76 9.71 -11.63
C GLY A 203 4.20 10.19 -11.80
N GLY A 204 5.04 10.02 -10.76
CA GLY A 204 6.47 10.34 -10.75
C GLY A 204 7.31 9.06 -10.68
N ALA A 205 8.06 8.90 -9.60
CA ALA A 205 8.86 7.69 -9.32
C ALA A 205 8.19 6.81 -8.26
N ALA A 206 8.51 5.51 -8.29
CA ALA A 206 8.18 4.55 -7.26
C ALA A 206 9.47 3.84 -6.81
N ASP A 207 9.90 4.09 -5.57
CA ASP A 207 11.13 3.54 -5.01
C ASP A 207 10.81 2.41 -4.04
N LEU A 208 11.31 1.20 -4.31
CA LEU A 208 11.22 0.06 -3.41
C LEU A 208 12.60 -0.26 -2.84
N SER A 209 12.81 0.12 -1.58
CA SER A 209 14.08 -0.09 -0.87
C SER A 209 13.95 -1.15 0.21
N VAL A 210 14.83 -2.15 0.18
CA VAL A 210 14.85 -3.25 1.16
C VAL A 210 16.28 -3.49 1.63
N VAL A 211 16.52 -3.39 2.95
CA VAL A 211 17.87 -3.48 3.54
C VAL A 211 18.41 -4.91 3.56
N LYS A 212 17.53 -5.89 3.74
CA LYS A 212 17.92 -7.31 3.88
C LYS A 212 17.63 -8.09 2.60
N ARG A 213 16.39 -8.58 2.46
CA ARG A 213 16.01 -9.47 1.36
C ARG A 213 14.67 -9.06 0.79
N LEU A 214 14.63 -8.81 -0.52
CA LEU A 214 13.41 -8.71 -1.29
C LEU A 214 13.06 -10.11 -1.84
N PHE A 215 11.81 -10.52 -1.66
CA PHE A 215 11.25 -11.73 -2.26
C PHE A 215 10.01 -11.34 -3.07
N ILE A 216 9.94 -11.79 -4.32
CA ILE A 216 8.80 -11.60 -5.20
C ILE A 216 8.35 -12.99 -5.65
N GLY A 217 7.21 -13.44 -5.14
CA GLY A 217 6.58 -14.71 -5.53
C GLY A 217 5.33 -14.43 -6.34
N VAL A 218 5.25 -15.00 -7.54
CA VAL A 218 4.09 -14.88 -8.44
C VAL A 218 3.53 -16.27 -8.75
N GLY A 219 2.20 -16.41 -8.77
CA GLY A 219 1.56 -17.70 -8.99
C GLY A 219 1.36 -18.08 -10.46
N GLN A 220 1.35 -17.10 -11.37
CA GLN A 220 1.03 -17.32 -12.79
C GLN A 220 2.08 -16.73 -13.73
N GLY A 221 2.41 -15.44 -13.58
CA GLY A 221 3.38 -14.78 -14.45
C GLY A 221 3.95 -13.50 -13.84
N LEU A 222 5.16 -13.15 -14.26
CA LEU A 222 5.81 -11.89 -13.97
C LEU A 222 6.07 -11.15 -15.28
N SER A 223 5.47 -9.97 -15.43
CA SER A 223 5.66 -9.07 -16.58
C SER A 223 6.37 -7.80 -16.12
N LEU A 224 7.53 -7.50 -16.72
CA LEU A 224 8.30 -6.29 -16.46
C LEU A 224 8.43 -5.51 -17.76
N PHE A 225 7.78 -4.36 -17.83
CA PHE A 225 7.76 -3.51 -19.03
C PHE A 225 8.32 -2.12 -18.73
N VAL A 226 9.21 -1.63 -19.62
CA VAL A 226 9.76 -0.28 -19.55
C VAL A 226 9.63 0.40 -20.92
N ARG A 227 8.91 1.53 -20.96
CA ARG A 227 8.61 2.25 -22.20
C ARG A 227 9.82 2.93 -22.86
N LYS A 228 10.78 3.44 -22.08
CA LYS A 228 11.82 4.37 -22.59
C LYS A 228 13.25 4.05 -22.17
N LEU A 229 13.55 4.00 -20.87
CA LEU A 229 14.93 4.01 -20.35
C LEU A 229 15.58 2.61 -20.20
N GLY A 230 14.86 1.55 -20.57
CA GLY A 230 15.33 0.17 -20.47
C GLY A 230 15.38 -0.39 -19.05
N ILE A 231 15.88 -1.62 -18.92
CA ILE A 231 16.00 -2.36 -17.66
C ILE A 231 17.49 -2.52 -17.31
N LYS A 232 17.85 -2.33 -16.04
CA LYS A 232 19.17 -2.65 -15.49
C LYS A 232 19.04 -3.66 -14.36
N LEU A 233 19.66 -4.83 -14.51
CA LEU A 233 19.73 -5.88 -13.49
C LEU A 233 21.21 -6.04 -13.09
N ILE A 234 21.57 -5.57 -11.90
CA ILE A 234 22.96 -5.49 -11.45
C ILE A 234 23.06 -6.10 -10.05
N ALA A 235 23.97 -7.06 -9.89
CA ALA A 235 24.41 -7.54 -8.58
C ALA A 235 25.85 -7.05 -8.34
N ASN A 236 26.07 -6.26 -7.29
CA ASN A 236 27.41 -5.79 -6.92
C ASN A 236 28.30 -6.94 -6.42
N GLN A 237 27.70 -7.89 -5.72
CA GLN A 237 28.33 -9.12 -5.25
C GLN A 237 27.33 -10.26 -5.34
N GLY A 238 27.86 -11.48 -5.46
CA GLY A 238 27.08 -12.69 -5.63
C GLY A 238 26.65 -12.93 -7.09
N PRO A 239 26.28 -14.17 -7.43
CA PRO A 239 25.93 -14.54 -8.78
C PRO A 239 24.54 -14.03 -9.18
N VAL A 240 24.37 -13.72 -10.47
CA VAL A 240 23.06 -13.54 -11.09
C VAL A 240 22.69 -14.83 -11.79
N THR A 241 21.57 -15.44 -11.40
CA THR A 241 21.05 -16.67 -12.01
C THR A 241 19.72 -16.41 -12.68
N VAL A 242 19.61 -16.70 -13.97
CA VAL A 242 18.35 -16.66 -14.74
C VAL A 242 18.09 -18.04 -15.30
N GLN A 243 16.92 -18.61 -15.01
CA GLN A 243 16.58 -19.98 -15.38
C GLN A 243 15.13 -20.07 -15.85
N ALA A 244 14.89 -20.74 -16.97
CA ALA A 244 13.61 -21.32 -17.33
C ALA A 244 13.69 -22.82 -17.04
N GLN A 245 13.19 -23.25 -15.88
CA GLN A 245 13.45 -24.61 -15.38
C GLN A 245 12.73 -25.71 -16.17
N ASN A 246 11.59 -25.37 -16.78
CA ASN A 246 10.73 -26.31 -17.49
C ASN A 246 10.26 -25.76 -18.85
N ASP A 247 10.83 -24.65 -19.31
CA ASP A 247 10.43 -24.01 -20.56
C ASP A 247 11.64 -23.28 -21.20
N THR A 248 11.38 -22.54 -22.27
CA THR A 248 12.37 -21.86 -23.08
C THR A 248 12.83 -20.57 -22.40
N LEU A 249 14.15 -20.34 -22.42
CA LEU A 249 14.74 -19.05 -22.11
C LEU A 249 15.08 -18.35 -23.43
N GLU A 250 14.47 -17.19 -23.67
CA GLU A 250 14.67 -16.39 -24.88
C GLU A 250 15.35 -15.05 -24.55
N LEU A 251 16.40 -14.71 -25.31
CA LEU A 251 17.12 -13.43 -25.22
C LEU A 251 17.18 -12.82 -26.62
N MET A 252 16.50 -11.69 -26.80
CA MET A 252 16.42 -11.01 -28.10
C MET A 252 16.82 -9.55 -27.99
N ALA A 253 17.55 -9.07 -28.99
CA ALA A 253 17.87 -7.67 -29.16
C ALA A 253 17.70 -7.29 -30.64
N ARG A 254 17.07 -6.14 -30.93
CA ARG A 254 16.96 -5.61 -32.30
C ARG A 254 18.31 -5.17 -32.87
N HIS A 255 19.22 -4.77 -32.00
CA HIS A 255 20.57 -4.32 -32.36
C HIS A 255 21.59 -5.41 -31.98
N GLY A 256 22.60 -5.07 -31.17
CA GLY A 256 23.58 -6.03 -30.71
C GLY A 256 23.12 -6.82 -29.48
N LEU A 257 23.52 -8.09 -29.43
CA LEU A 257 23.55 -8.91 -28.21
C LEU A 257 25.02 -9.15 -27.86
N ALA A 258 25.46 -8.74 -26.68
CA ALA A 258 26.82 -8.94 -26.19
C ALA A 258 26.82 -9.88 -24.99
N ILE A 259 27.61 -10.95 -25.07
CA ILE A 259 27.89 -11.88 -23.98
C ILE A 259 29.39 -11.83 -23.74
N THR A 260 29.80 -11.40 -22.55
CA THR A 260 31.22 -11.15 -22.25
C THR A 260 31.53 -11.57 -20.83
N SER A 261 32.56 -12.40 -20.69
CA SER A 261 33.27 -12.62 -19.43
C SER A 261 34.57 -11.83 -19.50
N THR A 262 34.82 -10.97 -18.51
CA THR A 262 35.99 -10.06 -18.53
C THR A 262 37.24 -10.68 -17.94
N GLU A 263 37.08 -11.67 -17.06
CA GLU A 263 38.18 -12.27 -16.29
C GLU A 263 38.27 -13.78 -16.48
N ASP A 264 37.21 -14.43 -16.99
CA ASP A 264 37.12 -15.89 -17.06
C ASP A 264 36.44 -16.34 -18.38
N ASP A 265 35.92 -17.57 -18.41
CA ASP A 265 35.37 -18.21 -19.59
C ASP A 265 33.86 -17.97 -19.84
N ILE A 266 33.41 -18.38 -21.02
CA ILE A 266 31.99 -18.44 -21.42
C ILE A 266 31.66 -19.89 -21.74
N HIS A 267 30.75 -20.50 -20.96
CA HIS A 267 30.27 -21.86 -21.19
C HIS A 267 28.93 -21.86 -21.93
N ILE A 268 28.92 -22.41 -23.14
CA ILE A 268 27.69 -22.68 -23.90
C ILE A 268 27.60 -24.19 -24.07
N THR A 269 26.66 -24.82 -23.37
CA THR A 269 26.46 -26.26 -23.39
C THR A 269 25.02 -26.59 -23.74
N ALA A 270 24.82 -27.54 -24.64
CA ALA A 270 23.50 -28.05 -24.99
C ALA A 270 23.53 -29.58 -25.02
N LYS A 271 22.46 -30.22 -24.53
CA LYS A 271 22.32 -31.69 -24.58
C LYS A 271 22.14 -32.23 -26.00
N LYS A 272 21.49 -31.46 -26.88
CA LYS A 272 21.11 -31.89 -28.24
C LYS A 272 21.97 -31.25 -29.32
N LYS A 273 21.96 -29.93 -29.42
CA LYS A 273 22.61 -29.19 -30.52
C LYS A 273 22.90 -27.75 -30.14
N ILE A 274 24.04 -27.22 -30.60
CA ILE A 274 24.34 -25.78 -30.64
C ILE A 274 24.34 -25.33 -32.11
N THR A 275 23.73 -24.19 -32.42
CA THR A 275 23.72 -23.59 -33.76
C THR A 275 24.10 -22.12 -33.66
N LEU A 276 25.17 -21.73 -34.32
CA LEU A 276 25.59 -20.33 -34.48
C LEU A 276 25.38 -19.97 -35.95
N ASN A 277 24.60 -18.93 -36.23
CA ASN A 277 24.27 -18.51 -37.59
C ASN A 277 24.43 -16.99 -37.75
N ALA A 278 25.04 -16.57 -38.86
CA ALA A 278 25.12 -15.18 -39.25
C ALA A 278 25.12 -15.05 -40.79
N GLY A 279 24.16 -14.28 -41.34
CA GLY A 279 24.12 -13.92 -42.76
C GLY A 279 24.11 -15.12 -43.73
N GLY A 280 23.56 -16.27 -43.31
CA GLY A 280 23.54 -17.51 -44.09
C GLY A 280 24.76 -18.42 -43.91
N SER A 281 25.82 -17.95 -43.25
CA SER A 281 26.92 -18.80 -42.75
C SER A 281 26.58 -19.37 -41.38
N TYR A 282 27.04 -20.59 -41.08
CA TYR A 282 26.72 -21.23 -39.80
C TYR A 282 27.79 -22.22 -39.34
N ILE A 283 27.76 -22.48 -38.03
CA ILE A 283 28.45 -23.59 -37.38
C ILE A 283 27.44 -24.33 -36.50
N THR A 284 27.36 -25.65 -36.64
CA THR A 284 26.55 -26.49 -35.76
C THR A 284 27.41 -27.54 -35.07
N LEU A 285 27.06 -27.81 -33.81
CA LEU A 285 27.68 -28.85 -32.99
C LEU A 285 26.56 -29.76 -32.48
N ASP A 286 26.62 -31.04 -32.85
CA ASP A 286 25.75 -32.09 -32.31
C ASP A 286 26.59 -33.24 -31.74
N ALA A 287 25.92 -34.31 -31.28
CA ALA A 287 26.58 -35.43 -30.59
C ALA A 287 27.66 -36.14 -31.44
N ASN A 288 27.56 -36.09 -32.78
CA ASN A 288 28.40 -36.89 -33.68
C ASN A 288 29.09 -36.06 -34.78
N LYS A 289 28.74 -34.78 -34.93
CA LYS A 289 29.17 -33.95 -36.05
C LYS A 289 29.42 -32.50 -35.64
N ILE A 290 30.49 -31.93 -36.19
CA ILE A 290 30.68 -30.49 -36.31
C ILE A 290 30.51 -30.15 -37.79
N GLU A 291 29.59 -29.24 -38.11
CA GLU A 291 29.33 -28.80 -39.48
C GLU A 291 29.48 -27.28 -39.58
N SER A 292 30.35 -26.84 -40.48
CA SER A 292 30.60 -25.43 -40.79
C SER A 292 30.28 -25.20 -42.27
N GLY A 293 29.33 -24.31 -42.56
CA GLY A 293 28.85 -24.04 -43.92
C GLY A 293 28.81 -22.56 -44.23
N THR A 294 29.16 -22.19 -45.47
CA THR A 294 29.06 -20.84 -46.02
C THR A 294 28.77 -20.92 -47.53
N GLN A 295 28.13 -19.89 -48.09
CA GLN A 295 27.92 -19.75 -49.54
C GLN A 295 29.11 -19.09 -50.24
N GLY A 296 29.98 -18.40 -49.50
CA GLY A 296 31.14 -17.70 -50.02
C GLY A 296 32.45 -18.40 -49.66
N ASP A 297 33.52 -17.61 -49.60
CA ASP A 297 34.85 -18.12 -49.26
C ASP A 297 34.90 -18.61 -47.80
N TYR A 298 35.56 -19.76 -47.60
CA TYR A 298 35.88 -20.29 -46.27
C TYR A 298 37.37 -20.07 -45.97
N LEU A 299 37.70 -18.92 -45.38
CA LEU A 299 39.08 -18.49 -45.18
C LEU A 299 39.58 -18.86 -43.77
N ILE A 300 40.50 -19.83 -43.68
CA ILE A 300 41.18 -20.18 -42.42
C ILE A 300 42.54 -19.49 -42.39
N LYS A 301 42.75 -18.58 -41.42
CA LYS A 301 44.04 -17.94 -41.17
C LYS A 301 44.63 -18.49 -39.86
N SER A 302 45.69 -19.28 -39.95
CA SER A 302 46.38 -19.86 -38.79
C SER A 302 47.90 -19.84 -38.94
N ALA A 303 48.61 -19.61 -37.84
CA ALA A 303 50.06 -19.81 -37.77
C ALA A 303 50.46 -21.29 -37.81
N HIS A 304 49.55 -22.19 -37.41
CA HIS A 304 49.76 -23.64 -37.41
C HIS A 304 48.41 -24.35 -37.61
N PHE A 305 48.35 -25.28 -38.57
CA PHE A 305 47.18 -26.11 -38.81
C PHE A 305 47.62 -27.56 -38.98
N GLU A 306 47.17 -28.43 -38.07
CA GLU A 306 47.46 -29.86 -38.08
C GLU A 306 46.13 -30.62 -38.02
N TYR A 307 45.95 -31.57 -38.93
CA TYR A 307 44.84 -32.50 -38.90
C TYR A 307 45.31 -33.80 -38.25
N SER A 308 44.89 -34.05 -37.00
CA SER A 308 45.27 -35.22 -36.20
C SER A 308 44.12 -36.25 -36.09
N GLN A 309 44.46 -37.49 -35.75
CA GLN A 309 43.48 -38.56 -35.58
C GLN A 309 42.62 -38.36 -34.32
N LYS A 310 41.46 -39.05 -34.26
CA LYS A 310 40.46 -38.86 -33.19
C LYS A 310 41.10 -38.95 -31.79
N LYS A 311 40.79 -37.98 -30.94
CA LYS A 311 41.05 -38.02 -29.50
C LYS A 311 39.76 -38.46 -28.79
N THR A 312 39.84 -39.34 -27.80
CA THR A 312 38.69 -39.67 -26.95
C THR A 312 38.27 -38.41 -26.18
N LEU A 313 37.11 -37.87 -26.51
CA LEU A 313 36.55 -36.67 -25.88
C LEU A 313 35.82 -37.07 -24.59
N GLN A 314 36.14 -36.43 -23.46
CA GLN A 314 35.33 -36.48 -22.25
C GLN A 314 34.24 -35.41 -22.35
N THR A 315 32.98 -35.82 -22.23
CA THR A 315 31.83 -34.91 -22.24
C THR A 315 31.72 -34.21 -20.88
N PRO A 316 31.74 -32.87 -20.81
CA PRO A 316 31.50 -32.16 -19.55
C PRO A 316 30.10 -32.50 -19.00
N PRO A 317 29.95 -32.68 -17.67
CA PRO A 317 28.65 -32.94 -17.07
C PRO A 317 27.72 -31.73 -17.22
N LEU A 318 26.46 -31.98 -17.61
CA LEU A 318 25.41 -30.97 -17.72
C LEU A 318 24.92 -30.55 -16.31
N PRO A 319 24.61 -29.27 -16.08
CA PRO A 319 23.93 -28.83 -14.86
C PRO A 319 22.56 -29.51 -14.71
N THR A 320 22.25 -29.98 -13.50
CA THR A 320 20.96 -30.61 -13.17
C THR A 320 19.96 -29.58 -12.65
N LEU A 321 18.80 -29.49 -13.29
CA LEU A 321 17.66 -28.70 -12.78
C LEU A 321 16.86 -29.51 -11.75
N PRO A 322 16.21 -28.86 -10.76
CA PRO A 322 15.35 -29.54 -9.80
C PRO A 322 14.15 -30.21 -10.49
N PRO A 323 13.67 -31.35 -9.97
CA PRO A 323 12.51 -32.06 -10.53
C PRO A 323 11.21 -31.26 -10.32
N LEU A 324 10.24 -31.47 -11.22
CA LEU A 324 8.89 -30.94 -11.08
C LEU A 324 8.24 -31.44 -9.79
N THR A 325 7.83 -30.50 -8.93
CA THR A 325 6.84 -30.78 -7.88
C THR A 325 5.47 -30.35 -8.38
N ASP A 326 4.56 -31.32 -8.60
CA ASP A 326 3.17 -31.02 -8.88
C ASP A 326 2.56 -30.24 -7.70
N TYR A 327 2.09 -29.02 -7.97
CA TYR A 327 1.38 -28.23 -6.97
C TYR A 327 -0.04 -28.78 -6.81
N THR A 328 -0.20 -29.86 -6.04
CA THR A 328 -1.53 -30.31 -5.62
C THR A 328 -2.06 -29.31 -4.59
N SER A 329 -3.01 -28.48 -5.00
CA SER A 329 -3.88 -27.69 -4.12
C SER A 329 -4.54 -28.64 -3.11
N LYS A 330 -3.99 -28.76 -1.90
CA LYS A 330 -4.70 -29.37 -0.76
C LYS A 330 -5.69 -28.35 -0.20
N HIS A 331 -6.77 -28.11 -0.93
CA HIS A 331 -8.00 -27.58 -0.34
C HIS A 331 -8.93 -28.75 -0.05
N THR A 332 -9.02 -29.13 1.24
CA THR A 332 -10.24 -29.49 1.97
C THR A 332 -9.83 -30.00 3.35
N CYS A 333 -9.84 -29.10 4.34
CA CYS A 333 -10.02 -29.49 5.74
C CYS A 333 -11.37 -28.91 6.17
N PRO A 334 -12.42 -29.73 6.37
CA PRO A 334 -13.61 -29.26 7.05
C PRO A 334 -13.26 -29.18 8.54
N MET A 335 -12.97 -27.97 9.02
CA MET A 335 -12.95 -27.69 10.45
C MET A 335 -14.39 -27.82 10.94
N THR A 336 -14.69 -28.97 11.54
CA THR A 336 -15.82 -29.14 12.44
C THR A 336 -15.56 -28.27 13.65
N PHE A 337 -16.40 -27.25 13.84
CA PHE A 337 -16.42 -26.45 15.06
C PHE A 337 -17.38 -27.14 16.04
N SER A 338 -16.84 -27.74 17.10
CA SER A 338 -17.61 -28.21 18.25
C SER A 338 -16.99 -27.63 19.51
N GLY A 339 -17.77 -26.84 20.26
CA GLY A 339 -17.40 -26.25 21.56
C GLY A 339 -17.38 -24.74 21.54
#